data_AF-A0A2V6BME2-F1
#
_entry.id   AF-A0A2V6BME2-F1
#
_cell.length_a   1.000
_cell.length_b   1.000
_cell.length_c   1.000
_cell.angle_alpha   90.00
_cell.angle_beta   90.00
_cell.angle_gamma   90.00
#
_symmetry.space_group_name_H-M   'P 1'
#
loop_
_entity.id
_entity.type
_entity.pdbx_description
1 polymer ?
#
loop_
_entity_poly.entity_id
_entity_poly.type
_entity_poly.pdbx_seq_one_letter_code
_entity_poly.pdbx_strand_id
1 'polypeptide(L)'
;MAAGIKRAGGETERHARLKRLAFLWAQAQGYSACAMEVSLPKCRYRADIAAYRLTPEKIGSTAIFECKQALCDLRRDNCVSHAARQQLETICQRRQLLEKRLRAHYPNLRNGDSLFPEFDLPDLTVIGHRGYQRLLRQLRALQNRLYDCTKFDKLLRYRCANLYFLVLPRELFRDSEVPVGWGALVEVDGALTVVRNPIWHETTPEIHMRLLHRIAVAGTRVINRKLEITFNDIIAGR
;
A
#
# COMPACT_ATOMS: atom_id res chain seq x y z
N MET A 1 31.28 30.84 -9.80
CA MET A 1 30.60 30.42 -8.55
C MET A 1 29.18 30.00 -8.89
N ALA A 2 28.82 28.79 -8.45
CA ALA A 2 27.51 28.13 -8.47
C ALA A 2 26.77 28.01 -9.83
N ALA A 3 27.17 27.00 -10.61
CA ALA A 3 26.37 26.46 -11.70
C ALA A 3 25.10 25.79 -11.14
N GLY A 4 23.93 26.28 -11.58
CA GLY A 4 22.64 25.70 -11.28
C GLY A 4 22.49 24.33 -11.93
N ILE A 5 22.57 23.28 -11.13
CA ILE A 5 22.27 21.91 -11.56
C ILE A 5 20.74 21.79 -11.66
N LYS A 6 20.21 21.95 -12.88
CA LYS A 6 18.86 21.48 -13.23
C LYS A 6 18.83 19.96 -13.09
N ARG A 7 18.39 19.43 -11.95
CA ARG A 7 18.12 17.99 -11.78
C ARG A 7 16.86 17.62 -12.55
N ALA A 8 17.01 16.77 -13.56
CA ALA A 8 15.90 16.09 -14.19
C ALA A 8 15.37 14.98 -13.27
N GLY A 9 14.09 15.04 -12.88
CA GLY A 9 13.37 13.97 -12.17
C GLY A 9 12.80 14.39 -10.80
N GLY A 10 11.49 14.66 -10.74
CA GLY A 10 10.76 15.22 -9.58
C GLY A 10 10.57 14.30 -8.36
N GLU A 11 11.45 13.33 -8.13
CA GLU A 11 11.45 12.52 -6.91
C GLU A 11 12.35 13.18 -5.86
N THR A 12 11.80 13.42 -4.67
CA THR A 12 12.57 13.98 -3.56
C THR A 12 13.35 12.88 -2.83
N GLU A 13 14.42 13.28 -2.15
CA GLU A 13 15.21 12.38 -1.31
C GLU A 13 14.37 11.70 -0.23
N ARG A 14 13.39 12.42 0.32
CA ARG A 14 12.44 11.88 1.31
C ARG A 14 11.54 10.79 0.73
N HIS A 15 11.02 10.97 -0.49
CA HIS A 15 10.19 9.96 -1.16
C HIS A 15 11.02 8.71 -1.51
N ALA A 16 12.24 8.90 -2.02
CA ALA A 16 13.18 7.82 -2.28
C ALA A 16 13.52 7.03 -1.00
N ARG A 17 13.72 7.72 0.13
CA ARG A 17 13.94 7.09 1.44
C ARG A 17 12.74 6.24 1.87
N LEU A 18 11.52 6.77 1.78
CA LEU A 18 10.32 6.00 2.10
C LEU A 18 10.20 4.75 1.23
N LYS A 19 10.50 4.86 -0.07
CA LYS A 19 10.49 3.69 -0.96
C LYS A 19 11.49 2.63 -0.56
N ARG A 20 12.71 3.04 -0.21
CA ARG A 20 13.76 2.14 0.29
C ARG A 20 13.30 1.43 1.56
N LEU A 21 12.73 2.16 2.51
CA LEU A 21 12.25 1.57 3.77
C LEU A 21 11.09 0.60 3.54
N ALA A 22 10.16 0.92 2.65
CA ALA A 22 9.06 0.04 2.27
C ALA A 22 9.55 -1.25 1.60
N PHE A 23 10.56 -1.13 0.75
CA PHE A 23 11.20 -2.29 0.11
C PHE A 23 11.86 -3.21 1.15
N LEU A 24 12.66 -2.65 2.07
CA LEU A 24 13.30 -3.40 3.16
C LEU A 24 12.28 -4.05 4.07
N TRP A 25 11.23 -3.32 4.45
CA TRP A 25 10.16 -3.85 5.28
C TRP A 25 9.46 -5.02 4.58
N ALA A 26 9.13 -4.90 3.29
CA ALA A 26 8.51 -5.99 2.55
C ALA A 26 9.38 -7.25 2.56
N GLN A 27 10.69 -7.13 2.29
CA GLN A 27 11.60 -8.27 2.35
C GLN A 27 11.69 -8.88 3.75
N ALA A 28 11.76 -8.05 4.80
CA ALA A 28 11.76 -8.51 6.19
C ALA A 28 10.46 -9.24 6.57
N GLN A 29 9.35 -8.92 5.91
CA GLN A 29 8.08 -9.64 6.04
C GLN A 29 7.99 -10.85 5.09
N GLY A 30 9.10 -11.33 4.52
CA GLY A 30 9.10 -12.55 3.68
C GLY A 30 8.59 -12.36 2.26
N TYR A 31 8.39 -11.13 1.77
CA TYR A 31 8.14 -10.91 0.34
C TYR A 31 9.44 -11.14 -0.46
N SER A 32 9.53 -12.30 -1.11
CA SER A 32 10.73 -12.76 -1.80
C SER A 32 11.02 -12.04 -3.11
N ALA A 33 9.98 -11.54 -3.80
CA ALA A 33 10.13 -10.75 -5.02
C ALA A 33 9.55 -9.35 -4.83
N CYS A 34 10.41 -8.32 -4.90
CA CYS A 34 10.03 -6.92 -4.75
C CYS A 34 10.62 -6.10 -5.91
N ALA A 35 9.85 -5.12 -6.40
CA ALA A 35 10.36 -4.15 -7.37
C ALA A 35 9.76 -2.76 -7.11
N MET A 36 10.51 -1.73 -7.49
CA MET A 36 10.06 -0.35 -7.45
C MET A 36 9.44 0.07 -8.78
N GLU A 37 8.54 1.06 -8.75
CA GLU A 37 7.95 1.64 -9.95
C GLU A 37 7.22 0.60 -10.83
N VAL A 38 6.39 -0.25 -10.21
CA VAL A 38 5.76 -1.40 -10.86
C VAL A 38 4.41 -1.01 -11.43
N SER A 39 4.20 -1.25 -12.73
CA SER A 39 2.87 -1.03 -13.34
C SER A 39 1.87 -2.04 -12.79
N LEU A 40 0.61 -1.64 -12.58
CA LEU A 40 -0.38 -2.49 -11.92
C LEU A 40 -1.36 -3.16 -12.88
N PRO A 41 -1.72 -4.44 -12.68
CA PRO A 41 -2.64 -5.14 -13.58
C PRO A 41 -4.00 -4.43 -13.59
N LYS A 42 -4.73 -4.52 -14.72
CA LYS A 42 -6.08 -3.97 -14.91
C LYS A 42 -6.22 -2.44 -14.79
N CYS A 43 -5.13 -1.69 -14.60
CA CYS A 43 -5.18 -0.24 -14.60
C CYS A 43 -3.90 0.39 -15.17
N ARG A 44 -3.95 1.70 -15.44
CA ARG A 44 -2.80 2.48 -15.93
C ARG A 44 -1.86 2.96 -14.83
N TYR A 45 -2.17 2.63 -13.58
CA TYR A 45 -1.41 3.13 -12.44
C TYR A 45 -0.13 2.34 -12.25
N ARG A 46 0.81 3.01 -11.57
CA ARG A 46 2.07 2.45 -11.10
C ARG A 46 2.10 2.54 -9.58
N ALA A 47 2.56 1.48 -8.95
CA ALA A 47 2.88 1.43 -7.54
C ALA A 47 4.33 1.83 -7.32
N ASP A 48 4.58 2.52 -6.22
CA ASP A 48 5.93 2.86 -5.80
C ASP A 48 6.73 1.58 -5.51
N ILE A 49 6.12 0.61 -4.81
CA ILE A 49 6.63 -0.77 -4.66
C ILE A 49 5.49 -1.75 -4.89
N ALA A 50 5.79 -2.85 -5.56
CA ALA A 50 4.98 -4.06 -5.50
C ALA A 50 5.84 -5.25 -5.06
N ALA A 51 5.21 -6.15 -4.31
CA ALA A 51 5.87 -7.27 -3.67
C ALA A 51 5.04 -8.54 -3.81
N TYR A 52 5.72 -9.68 -3.92
CA TYR A 52 5.15 -11.01 -3.98
C TYR A 52 5.85 -11.92 -2.97
N ARG A 53 5.06 -12.69 -2.22
CA ARG A 53 5.50 -13.70 -1.26
C ARG A 53 5.00 -15.04 -1.77
N LEU A 54 5.92 -15.98 -1.98
CA LEU A 54 5.55 -17.36 -2.31
C LEU A 54 5.04 -18.08 -1.06
N THR A 55 3.98 -18.86 -1.23
CA THR A 55 3.51 -19.83 -0.23
C THR A 55 3.56 -21.21 -0.90
N PRO A 56 4.24 -22.24 -0.36
CA PRO A 56 4.47 -23.51 -1.04
C PRO A 56 3.20 -24.29 -1.43
N GLU A 57 2.12 -24.14 -0.67
CA GLU A 57 0.90 -24.93 -0.82
C GLU A 57 -0.26 -24.16 -1.45
N LYS A 58 -0.10 -22.85 -1.68
CA LYS A 58 -1.15 -21.95 -2.18
C LYS A 58 -0.57 -20.96 -3.18
N ILE A 59 -1.44 -20.31 -3.95
CA ILE A 59 -1.02 -19.15 -4.72
C ILE A 59 -0.57 -18.07 -3.72
N GLY A 60 0.70 -17.67 -3.81
CA GLY A 60 1.32 -16.73 -2.88
C GLY A 60 0.60 -15.37 -2.77
N SER A 61 1.01 -14.54 -1.81
CA SER A 61 0.38 -13.25 -1.55
C SER A 61 1.08 -12.08 -2.24
N THR A 62 0.31 -11.06 -2.58
CA THR A 62 0.81 -9.83 -3.21
C THR A 62 0.52 -8.60 -2.37
N ALA A 63 1.46 -7.66 -2.36
CA ALA A 63 1.29 -6.37 -1.71
C ALA A 63 1.70 -5.21 -2.62
N ILE A 64 1.00 -4.09 -2.47
CA ILE A 64 1.29 -2.81 -3.12
C ILE A 64 1.55 -1.76 -2.05
N PHE A 65 2.58 -0.95 -2.26
CA PHE A 65 2.95 0.14 -1.37
C PHE A 65 2.93 1.46 -2.14
N GLU A 66 2.29 2.46 -1.55
CA GLU A 66 2.24 3.84 -2.04
C GLU A 66 2.89 4.73 -0.99
N CYS A 67 4.01 5.36 -1.35
CA CYS A 67 4.78 6.25 -0.49
C CYS A 67 4.31 7.68 -0.69
N LYS A 68 3.94 8.37 0.40
CA LYS A 68 3.50 9.76 0.37
C LYS A 68 4.29 10.60 1.36
N GLN A 69 4.78 11.73 0.88
CA GLN A 69 5.60 12.68 1.65
C GLN A 69 4.88 14.01 1.93
N ALA A 70 3.66 14.18 1.41
CA ALA A 70 2.85 15.36 1.61
C ALA A 70 1.36 14.98 1.65
N LEU A 71 0.58 15.68 2.48
CA LEU A 71 -0.85 15.44 2.66
C LEU A 71 -1.71 16.04 1.54
N CYS A 72 -1.19 17.06 0.83
CA CYS A 72 -1.88 17.62 -0.34
C CYS A 72 -2.07 16.58 -1.45
N ASP A 73 -1.21 15.56 -1.55
CA ASP A 73 -1.38 14.45 -2.48
C ASP A 73 -2.65 13.61 -2.22
N LEU A 74 -3.20 13.67 -1.01
CA LEU A 74 -4.40 12.93 -0.60
C LEU A 74 -5.64 13.84 -0.55
N ARG A 75 -5.45 15.15 -0.37
CA ARG A 75 -6.51 16.12 -0.10
C ARG A 75 -6.88 16.89 -1.35
N ARG A 76 -8.18 17.12 -1.55
CA ARG A 76 -8.63 18.18 -2.47
C ARG A 76 -8.48 19.55 -1.81
N ASP A 77 -8.14 20.56 -2.61
CA ASP A 77 -8.34 21.98 -2.31
C ASP A 77 -9.82 22.39 -2.44
N ASN A 78 -10.73 21.54 -1.96
CA ASN A 78 -12.13 21.93 -1.87
C ASN A 78 -12.33 22.66 -0.55
N CYS A 79 -13.01 23.81 -0.58
CA CYS A 79 -13.53 24.51 0.60
C CYS A 79 -14.51 23.60 1.36
N VAL A 80 -13.97 22.72 2.21
CA VAL A 80 -14.74 21.70 2.90
C VAL A 80 -14.93 22.11 4.35
N SER A 81 -16.19 22.06 4.79
CA SER A 81 -16.59 22.38 6.16
C SER A 81 -15.84 21.53 7.19
N HIS A 82 -15.26 22.22 8.18
CA HIS A 82 -14.65 21.64 9.39
C HIS A 82 -15.49 20.51 10.00
N ALA A 83 -16.82 20.63 9.95
CA ALA A 83 -17.75 19.62 10.47
C ALA A 83 -17.57 18.23 9.82
N ALA A 84 -17.28 18.15 8.52
CA ALA A 84 -17.09 16.87 7.83
C ALA A 84 -15.78 16.18 8.25
N ARG A 85 -14.73 16.96 8.55
CA ARG A 85 -13.47 16.45 9.10
C ARG A 85 -13.65 15.95 10.53
N GLN A 86 -14.37 16.70 11.38
CA GLN A 86 -14.71 16.26 12.74
C GLN A 86 -15.56 14.99 12.74
N GLN A 87 -16.52 14.86 11.83
CA GLN A 87 -17.33 13.65 11.68
C GLN A 87 -16.44 12.46 11.27
N LEU A 88 -15.47 12.67 10.39
CA LEU A 88 -14.52 11.63 9.98
C LEU A 88 -13.68 11.16 11.17
N GLU A 89 -13.14 12.08 11.96
CA GLU A 89 -12.38 11.76 13.18
C GLU A 89 -13.22 10.98 14.18
N THR A 90 -14.46 11.40 14.42
CA THR A 90 -15.41 10.70 15.32
C THR A 90 -15.64 9.25 14.87
N ILE A 91 -15.89 9.03 13.58
CA ILE A 91 -16.10 7.68 13.03
C ILE A 91 -14.81 6.84 13.15
N CYS A 92 -13.64 7.44 12.93
CA CYS A 92 -12.36 6.75 13.06
C CYS A 92 -12.05 6.34 14.51
N GLN A 93 -12.30 7.22 15.48
CA GLN A 93 -12.17 6.88 16.90
C GLN A 93 -13.11 5.72 17.29
N ARG A 94 -14.36 5.75 16.80
CA ARG A 94 -15.31 4.67 17.01
C ARG A 94 -14.86 3.35 16.38
N ARG A 95 -14.23 3.40 15.20
CA ARG A 95 -13.60 2.23 14.56
C ARG A 95 -12.51 1.66 15.46
N GLN A 96 -11.55 2.47 15.90
CA GLN A 96 -10.44 2.04 16.74
C GLN A 96 -10.90 1.40 18.06
N LEU A 97 -11.90 1.99 18.72
CA LEU A 97 -12.49 1.43 19.93
C LEU A 97 -13.12 0.05 19.67
N LEU A 98 -13.87 -0.09 18.58
CA LEU A 98 -14.48 -1.35 18.20
C LEU A 98 -13.43 -2.40 17.84
N GLU A 99 -12.39 -2.04 17.09
CA GLU A 99 -11.29 -2.94 16.75
C GLU A 99 -10.54 -3.42 18.00
N LYS A 100 -10.29 -2.53 18.98
CA LYS A 100 -9.69 -2.92 20.27
C LYS A 100 -10.55 -3.96 21.00
N ARG A 101 -11.87 -3.77 21.03
CA ARG A 101 -12.81 -4.72 21.65
C ARG A 101 -12.85 -6.04 20.89
N LEU A 102 -12.92 -6.00 19.56
CA LEU A 102 -12.92 -7.21 18.73
C LEU A 102 -11.63 -8.00 18.90
N ARG A 103 -10.46 -7.35 18.96
CA ARG A 103 -9.19 -8.04 19.23
C ARG A 103 -9.16 -8.72 20.60
N ALA A 104 -9.75 -8.10 21.62
CA ALA A 104 -9.86 -8.73 22.95
C ALA A 104 -10.75 -9.98 22.93
N HIS A 105 -11.82 -9.98 22.14
CA HIS A 105 -12.73 -11.13 22.00
C HIS A 105 -12.24 -12.21 21.04
N TYR A 106 -11.40 -11.85 20.06
CA TYR A 106 -10.88 -12.75 19.03
C TYR A 106 -9.34 -12.70 18.98
N PRO A 107 -8.64 -13.16 20.04
CA PRO A 107 -7.17 -13.07 20.12
C PRO A 107 -6.44 -13.94 19.08
N ASN A 108 -7.10 -14.98 18.58
CA ASN A 108 -6.53 -15.94 17.61
C ASN A 108 -6.86 -15.60 16.15
N LEU A 109 -7.44 -14.42 15.88
CA LEU A 109 -7.77 -14.02 14.51
C LEU A 109 -6.47 -13.72 13.73
N ARG A 110 -6.09 -14.64 12.85
CA ARG A 110 -4.92 -14.54 11.97
C ARG A 110 -5.36 -14.73 10.52
N ASN A 111 -4.60 -14.19 9.58
CA ASN A 111 -4.93 -14.27 8.16
C ASN A 111 -4.70 -15.66 7.53
N GLY A 112 -4.09 -16.61 8.24
CA GLY A 112 -4.15 -18.04 7.90
C GLY A 112 -3.45 -18.43 6.59
N ASP A 113 -2.67 -17.54 6.00
CA ASP A 113 -2.11 -17.67 4.65
C ASP A 113 -0.58 -17.59 4.62
N SER A 114 0.08 -17.33 5.75
CA SER A 114 1.54 -17.32 5.88
C SER A 114 2.08 -18.63 6.48
N LEU A 115 3.11 -19.19 5.85
CA LEU A 115 3.93 -20.28 6.41
C LEU A 115 4.53 -19.97 7.78
N PHE A 116 4.70 -18.68 8.06
CA PHE A 116 5.28 -18.12 9.26
C PHE A 116 4.18 -17.27 9.92
N PRO A 117 3.49 -17.81 10.94
CA PRO A 117 2.36 -17.15 11.60
C PRO A 117 2.70 -15.77 12.20
N GLU A 118 3.98 -15.49 12.44
CA GLU A 118 4.51 -14.21 12.91
C GLU A 118 4.37 -13.07 11.89
N PHE A 119 4.17 -13.38 10.60
CA PHE A 119 3.99 -12.39 9.53
C PHE A 119 2.53 -12.22 9.09
N ASP A 120 1.59 -12.90 9.76
CA ASP A 120 0.16 -12.74 9.52
C ASP A 120 -0.39 -11.55 10.31
N LEU A 121 -0.83 -10.52 9.59
CA LEU A 121 -1.57 -9.41 10.18
C LEU A 121 -3.03 -9.83 10.40
N PRO A 122 -3.64 -9.54 11.56
CA PRO A 122 -5.06 -9.84 11.78
C PRO A 122 -6.01 -9.06 10.84
N ASP A 123 -6.92 -9.75 10.14
CA ASP A 123 -8.05 -9.17 9.41
C ASP A 123 -9.39 -9.36 10.16
N LEU A 124 -9.88 -8.26 10.74
CA LEU A 124 -11.14 -8.21 11.49
C LEU A 124 -12.40 -8.36 10.63
N THR A 125 -12.30 -8.25 9.30
CA THR A 125 -13.47 -8.36 8.42
C THR A 125 -14.00 -9.79 8.34
N VAL A 126 -13.16 -10.80 8.58
CA VAL A 126 -13.51 -12.22 8.59
C VAL A 126 -14.57 -12.54 9.65
N ILE A 127 -14.63 -11.76 10.75
CA ILE A 127 -15.63 -11.92 11.82
C ILE A 127 -17.06 -11.65 11.31
N GLY A 128 -17.24 -10.87 10.23
CA GLY A 128 -18.58 -10.55 9.72
C GLY A 128 -19.41 -9.62 10.62
N HIS A 129 -18.78 -8.89 11.55
CA HIS A 129 -19.48 -8.03 12.51
C HIS A 129 -20.24 -6.89 11.81
N ARG A 130 -21.59 -6.94 11.82
CA ARG A 130 -22.47 -5.99 11.08
C ARG A 130 -22.21 -4.53 11.40
N GLY A 131 -22.00 -4.20 12.68
CA GLY A 131 -21.72 -2.83 13.12
C GLY A 131 -20.38 -2.31 12.60
N TYR A 132 -19.39 -3.20 12.47
CA TYR A 132 -18.06 -2.86 11.95
C TYR A 132 -18.14 -2.61 10.45
N GLN A 133 -18.82 -3.48 9.71
CA GLN A 133 -19.06 -3.32 8.27
C GLN A 133 -19.87 -2.05 7.95
N ARG A 134 -20.82 -1.66 8.81
CA ARG A 134 -21.55 -0.38 8.67
C ARG A 134 -20.61 0.81 8.87
N LEU A 135 -19.74 0.78 9.88
CA LEU A 135 -18.77 1.85 10.12
C LEU A 135 -17.80 2.00 8.95
N LEU A 136 -17.26 0.89 8.41
CA LEU A 136 -16.36 0.93 7.25
C LEU A 136 -17.04 1.55 6.01
N ARG A 137 -18.32 1.25 5.76
CA ARG A 137 -19.09 1.86 4.66
C ARG A 137 -19.27 3.37 4.85
N GLN A 138 -19.60 3.80 6.07
CA GLN A 138 -19.74 5.23 6.40
C GLN A 138 -18.41 5.97 6.25
N LEU A 139 -17.32 5.37 6.72
CA LEU A 139 -15.96 5.93 6.63
C LEU A 139 -15.57 6.09 5.16
N ARG A 140 -15.76 5.06 4.33
CA ARG A 140 -15.48 5.12 2.88
C ARG A 140 -16.28 6.20 2.17
N ALA A 141 -17.60 6.30 2.43
CA ALA A 141 -18.44 7.32 1.81
C ALA A 141 -17.98 8.74 2.18
N LEU A 142 -17.59 8.96 3.44
CA LEU A 142 -17.10 10.25 3.89
C LEU A 142 -15.71 10.57 3.33
N GLN A 143 -14.79 9.60 3.31
CA GLN A 143 -13.47 9.75 2.68
C GLN A 143 -13.60 10.10 1.20
N ASN A 144 -14.48 9.44 0.44
CA ASN A 144 -14.66 9.70 -0.98
C ASN A 144 -15.24 11.10 -1.27
N ARG A 145 -15.97 11.66 -0.31
CA ARG A 145 -16.44 13.05 -0.37
C ARG A 145 -15.32 14.06 -0.08
N LEU A 146 -14.38 13.70 0.80
CA LEU A 146 -13.33 14.58 1.32
C LEU A 146 -12.03 14.53 0.51
N TYR A 147 -11.71 13.38 -0.07
CA TYR A 147 -10.43 13.03 -0.67
C TYR A 147 -10.63 12.49 -2.10
N ASP A 148 -9.68 12.76 -3.01
CA ASP A 148 -9.67 12.14 -4.35
C ASP A 148 -9.11 10.70 -4.25
N CYS A 149 -9.79 9.87 -3.47
CA CYS A 149 -9.45 8.47 -3.28
C CYS A 149 -9.64 7.64 -4.56
N THR A 150 -9.87 8.24 -5.74
CA THR A 150 -10.17 7.50 -6.97
C THR A 150 -9.04 6.55 -7.38
N LYS A 151 -7.76 6.91 -7.19
CA LYS A 151 -6.65 5.96 -7.41
C LYS A 151 -6.77 4.79 -6.43
N PHE A 152 -6.76 5.06 -5.13
CA PHE A 152 -6.76 4.04 -4.08
C PHE A 152 -7.99 3.12 -4.15
N ASP A 153 -9.17 3.70 -4.40
CA ASP A 153 -10.42 2.97 -4.61
C ASP A 153 -10.40 2.14 -5.88
N LYS A 154 -9.83 2.65 -6.98
CA LYS A 154 -9.68 1.86 -8.21
C LYS A 154 -8.75 0.66 -7.99
N LEU A 155 -7.66 0.83 -7.25
CA LEU A 155 -6.74 -0.28 -6.92
C LEU A 155 -7.46 -1.38 -6.15
N LEU A 156 -8.26 -1.01 -5.13
CA LEU A 156 -9.10 -1.95 -4.40
C LEU A 156 -10.19 -2.59 -5.28
N ARG A 157 -10.88 -1.78 -6.10
CA ARG A 157 -11.97 -2.22 -6.97
C ARG A 157 -11.48 -3.23 -8.01
N TYR A 158 -10.32 -2.99 -8.60
CA TYR A 158 -9.73 -3.89 -9.60
C TYR A 158 -8.96 -5.06 -8.99
N ARG A 159 -8.80 -5.06 -7.65
CA ARG A 159 -8.12 -6.09 -6.88
C ARG A 159 -6.73 -6.39 -7.46
N CYS A 160 -5.92 -5.34 -7.61
CA CYS A 160 -4.59 -5.43 -8.21
C CYS A 160 -3.58 -6.24 -7.37
N ALA A 161 -3.83 -6.38 -6.06
CA ALA A 161 -3.07 -7.19 -5.10
C ALA A 161 -3.96 -7.65 -3.93
N ASN A 162 -3.43 -8.51 -3.05
CA ASN A 162 -4.11 -8.95 -1.84
C ASN A 162 -4.09 -7.87 -0.75
N LEU A 163 -2.96 -7.18 -0.60
CA LEU A 163 -2.73 -6.20 0.46
C LEU A 163 -2.26 -4.86 -0.12
N TYR A 164 -2.65 -3.78 0.56
CA TYR A 164 -2.34 -2.41 0.14
C TYR A 164 -1.87 -1.60 1.33
N PHE A 165 -0.74 -0.92 1.18
CA PHE A 165 -0.11 -0.15 2.24
C PHE A 165 0.15 1.28 1.80
N LEU A 166 -0.27 2.22 2.64
CA LEU A 166 0.15 3.62 2.55
C LEU A 166 1.38 3.80 3.45
N VAL A 167 2.47 4.30 2.89
CA VAL A 167 3.74 4.50 3.58
C VAL A 167 3.95 6.00 3.78
N LEU A 168 4.08 6.41 5.04
CA LEU A 168 4.11 7.81 5.45
C LEU A 168 5.22 8.06 6.47
N PRO A 169 5.76 9.28 6.55
CA PRO A 169 6.49 9.71 7.72
C PRO A 169 5.53 9.94 8.91
N ARG A 170 6.05 9.81 10.13
CA ARG A 170 5.26 9.91 11.37
C ARG A 170 4.45 11.19 11.48
N GLU A 171 5.05 12.32 11.12
CA GLU A 171 4.42 13.64 11.26
C GLU A 171 3.20 13.81 10.34
N LEU A 172 3.09 13.01 9.28
CA LEU A 172 1.98 13.08 8.32
C LEU A 172 0.92 12.01 8.56
N PHE A 173 1.16 11.06 9.47
CA PHE A 173 0.19 10.02 9.73
C PHE A 173 -1.07 10.57 10.39
N ARG A 174 -2.21 10.34 9.74
CA ARG A 174 -3.54 10.55 10.30
C ARG A 174 -4.39 9.34 9.94
N ASP A 175 -4.88 8.63 10.96
CA ASP A 175 -5.65 7.39 10.77
C ASP A 175 -6.89 7.61 9.88
N SER A 176 -7.52 8.78 10.01
CA SER A 176 -8.68 9.20 9.24
C SER A 176 -8.42 9.36 7.73
N GLU A 177 -7.17 9.55 7.34
CA GLU A 177 -6.77 9.80 5.95
C GLU A 177 -6.31 8.52 5.24
N VAL A 178 -6.10 7.44 5.98
CA VAL A 178 -5.77 6.14 5.42
C VAL A 178 -7.04 5.53 4.80
N PRO A 179 -7.06 5.25 3.48
CA PRO A 179 -8.27 4.76 2.81
C PRO A 179 -8.80 3.45 3.41
N VAL A 180 -10.12 3.27 3.43
CA VAL A 180 -10.73 2.00 3.89
C VAL A 180 -10.28 0.81 3.05
N GLY A 181 -9.59 -0.15 3.68
CA GLY A 181 -9.00 -1.33 3.04
C GLY A 181 -7.47 -1.33 3.07
N TRP A 182 -6.88 -0.13 3.20
CA TRP A 182 -5.44 0.04 3.24
C TRP A 182 -4.91 -0.10 4.67
N GLY A 183 -3.71 -0.67 4.76
CA GLY A 183 -2.86 -0.58 5.94
C GLY A 183 -2.04 0.72 5.89
N ALA A 184 -1.46 1.09 7.03
CA ALA A 184 -0.52 2.19 7.12
C ALA A 184 0.78 1.76 7.78
N LEU A 185 1.87 2.07 7.10
CA LEU A 185 3.24 1.94 7.56
C LEU A 185 3.78 3.34 7.83
N VAL A 186 4.29 3.54 9.03
CA VAL A 186 4.83 4.81 9.46
C VAL A 186 6.31 4.68 9.73
N GLU A 187 7.09 5.61 9.17
CA GLU A 187 8.50 5.74 9.48
C GLU A 187 8.70 6.26 10.91
N VAL A 188 9.36 5.45 11.74
CA VAL A 188 9.81 5.77 13.09
C VAL A 188 11.26 5.34 13.22
N ASP A 189 12.15 6.26 13.59
CA ASP A 189 13.58 6.01 13.82
C ASP A 189 14.30 5.26 12.67
N GLY A 190 13.89 5.53 11.43
CA GLY A 190 14.49 4.93 10.24
C GLY A 190 14.01 3.51 9.91
N ALA A 191 12.94 3.03 10.57
CA ALA A 191 12.26 1.79 10.25
C ALA A 191 10.76 2.03 10.02
N LEU A 192 10.07 1.10 9.35
CA LEU A 192 8.62 1.16 9.19
C LEU A 192 7.92 0.34 10.26
N THR A 193 6.94 0.94 10.91
CA THR A 193 6.04 0.28 11.86
C THR A 193 4.62 0.23 11.30
N VAL A 194 3.96 -0.91 11.44
CA VAL A 194 2.54 -1.05 11.11
C VAL A 194 1.72 -0.35 12.19
N VAL A 195 1.06 0.75 11.83
CA VAL A 195 0.15 1.48 12.72
C VAL A 195 -1.32 1.17 12.43
N ARG A 196 -1.61 0.64 11.24
CA ARG A 196 -2.93 0.15 10.84
C ARG A 196 -2.78 -1.09 9.96
N ASN A 197 -3.49 -2.15 10.30
CA ASN A 197 -3.50 -3.38 9.50
C ASN A 197 -4.27 -3.15 8.18
N PRO A 198 -3.77 -3.68 7.06
CA PRO A 198 -4.54 -3.78 5.83
C PRO A 198 -5.67 -4.80 5.96
N ILE A 199 -6.63 -4.73 5.05
CA ILE A 199 -7.67 -5.75 4.87
C ILE A 199 -7.21 -6.70 3.76
N TRP A 200 -7.42 -7.99 3.94
CA TRP A 200 -7.11 -8.98 2.91
C TRP A 200 -8.15 -8.92 1.78
N HIS A 201 -7.67 -8.93 0.54
CA HIS A 201 -8.51 -8.98 -0.64
C HIS A 201 -8.24 -10.25 -1.45
N GLU A 202 -9.28 -11.06 -1.63
CA GLU A 202 -9.23 -12.22 -2.52
C GLU A 202 -9.01 -11.79 -3.98
N THR A 203 -7.94 -12.31 -4.59
CA THR A 203 -7.57 -12.05 -5.99
C THR A 203 -7.55 -13.35 -6.78
N THR A 204 -7.46 -13.24 -8.11
CA THR A 204 -7.43 -14.41 -8.98
C THR A 204 -5.97 -14.81 -9.29
N PRO A 205 -5.70 -16.10 -9.59
CA PRO A 205 -4.37 -16.57 -9.96
C PRO A 205 -3.75 -15.78 -11.12
N GLU A 206 -4.56 -15.35 -12.08
CA GLU A 206 -4.12 -14.57 -13.24
C GLU A 206 -3.62 -13.19 -12.82
N ILE A 207 -4.20 -12.58 -11.79
CA ILE A 207 -3.73 -11.31 -11.26
C ILE A 207 -2.38 -11.48 -10.56
N HIS A 208 -2.23 -12.52 -9.76
CA HIS A 208 -0.97 -12.84 -9.09
C HIS A 208 0.16 -13.02 -10.11
N MET A 209 -0.07 -13.84 -11.14
CA MET A 209 0.90 -14.05 -12.21
C MET A 209 1.22 -12.77 -12.99
N ARG A 210 0.20 -11.96 -13.32
CA ARG A 210 0.42 -10.69 -14.01
C ARG A 210 1.22 -9.71 -13.17
N LEU A 211 0.96 -9.60 -11.87
CA LEU A 211 1.71 -8.71 -11.00
C LEU A 211 3.15 -9.22 -10.80
N LEU A 212 3.34 -10.52 -10.58
CA LEU A 212 4.66 -11.14 -10.48
C LEU A 212 5.50 -10.89 -11.74
N HIS A 213 4.91 -11.11 -12.93
CA HIS A 213 5.57 -10.80 -14.20
C HIS A 213 5.97 -9.32 -14.29
N ARG A 214 5.10 -8.40 -13.84
CA ARG A 214 5.41 -6.96 -13.86
C ARG A 214 6.47 -6.55 -12.84
N ILE A 215 6.53 -7.22 -11.69
CA ILE A 215 7.61 -7.09 -10.71
C ILE A 215 8.93 -7.53 -11.37
N ALA A 216 8.95 -8.69 -12.01
CA ALA A 216 10.12 -9.20 -12.72
C ALA A 216 10.59 -8.23 -13.82
N VAL A 217 9.68 -7.77 -14.68
CA VAL A 217 9.98 -6.79 -15.74
C VAL A 217 10.55 -5.49 -15.16
N ALA A 218 10.00 -4.98 -14.06
CA ALA A 218 10.52 -3.79 -13.40
C ALA A 218 11.93 -4.02 -12.84
N GLY A 219 12.17 -5.18 -12.21
CA GLY A 219 13.49 -5.60 -11.75
C GLY A 219 14.51 -5.70 -12.90
N THR A 220 14.14 -6.35 -14.02
CA THR A 220 14.99 -6.44 -15.21
C THR A 220 15.34 -5.06 -15.76
N ARG A 221 14.42 -4.10 -15.78
CA ARG A 221 14.73 -2.72 -16.20
C ARG A 221 15.75 -2.03 -15.30
N VAL A 222 15.79 -2.35 -14.01
CA VAL A 222 16.83 -1.84 -13.11
C VAL A 222 18.17 -2.47 -13.44
N ILE A 223 18.21 -3.79 -13.70
CA ILE A 223 19.42 -4.50 -14.11
C ILE A 223 19.94 -3.96 -15.44
N ASN A 224 19.08 -3.83 -16.45
CA ASN A 224 19.46 -3.26 -17.75
C ASN A 224 20.06 -1.85 -17.61
N ARG A 225 19.48 -1.00 -16.76
CA ARG A 225 20.07 0.32 -16.49
C ARG A 225 21.45 0.25 -15.82
N LYS A 226 21.69 -0.72 -14.94
CA LYS A 226 23.00 -0.94 -14.30
C LYS A 226 24.04 -1.52 -15.26
N LEU A 227 23.60 -2.36 -16.19
CA LEU A 227 24.45 -2.99 -17.21
C LEU A 227 24.52 -2.17 -18.50
N GLU A 228 23.91 -0.98 -18.52
CA GLU A 228 23.83 -0.07 -19.68
C GLU A 228 23.20 -0.72 -20.93
N ILE A 229 22.39 -1.76 -20.76
CA ILE A 229 21.69 -2.45 -21.85
C ILE A 229 20.58 -1.55 -22.40
N THR A 230 20.73 -1.13 -23.65
CA THR A 230 19.77 -0.28 -24.36
C THR A 230 18.76 -1.10 -25.17
N PHE A 231 17.71 -0.44 -25.64
CA PHE A 231 16.75 -1.06 -26.56
C PHE A 231 17.39 -1.45 -27.89
N ASN A 232 18.37 -0.68 -28.36
CA ASN A 232 19.10 -0.99 -29.59
C ASN A 232 19.92 -2.27 -29.44
N ASP A 233 20.59 -2.46 -28.30
CA ASP A 233 21.34 -3.69 -28.01
C ASP A 233 20.43 -4.92 -28.01
N ILE A 234 19.22 -4.78 -27.45
CA ILE A 234 18.22 -5.87 -27.44
C ILE A 234 17.75 -6.21 -28.85
N ILE A 235 17.53 -5.21 -29.72
CA ILE A 235 17.14 -5.46 -31.12
C ILE A 235 18.29 -6.12 -31.89
N ALA A 236 19.53 -5.65 -31.68
CA ALA A 236 20.70 -6.18 -32.37
C ALA A 236 21.02 -7.64 -31.99
N GLY A 237 20.59 -8.10 -30.82
CA GLY A 237 20.75 -9.49 -30.37
C GLY A 237 19.63 -10.46 -30.81
N ARG A 238 18.67 -10.03 -31.63
CA ARG A 238 17.62 -10.89 -32.22
C ARG A 238 18.03 -11.38 -33.59
#